data_AF-A0A2S0JR10-F1
#
_entry.id   AF-A0A2S0JR10-F1
#
_cell.length_a   1.000
_cell.length_b   1.000
_cell.length_c   1.000
_cell.angle_alpha   90.00
_cell.angle_beta   90.00
_cell.angle_gamma   90.00
#
_symmetry.space_group_name_H-M   'P 1'
#
loop_
_entity.id
_entity.type
_entity.pdbx_description
1 polymer ?
#
loop_
_entity_poly.entity_id
_entity_poly.type
_entity_poly.pdbx_seq_one_letter_code
_entity_poly.pdbx_strand_id
1 'polypeptide(L)'
;MSEKNVVLNPAKKNRRKIIRSIVQLIIVIFLAVVLIRVVFLTEKRVDEKIPLENKDGFIALSYFGVSRGDSPKYVSKKNLKEQLALLERQGYKTITQQDILDFYEKNKPLPEKSLYLSFEDGRTDSSIFAQNIMENLNYKATMFTYANKMDTRDNKFLKPKDLLLMEKSGYWELGSNGYRLTYINIYNDKGQSLGMIDENDVPNKTTIEYYNHYLMDFLRNQYMIPSETRQEMEARIKKDYTSMHDIYKEELGEVPRAYAIMHANSLYNNMEPLVQSVNDKQIKKTFSMHFNREQGAYNNADADLYNLSRLQVSPYWSTNHVMMKIRQASKQNVEFEVGDHELAKKWSIVNGAVQFKNNEMTITSPPSSEGRVLLKKTLPEQYTANFAFKGNVVGQQSIYLNYDEKNNSYIRVALVDNDIVVSEKSPGAGVVEKERFALNEIKWNEEEYAFNKATVYTYQDTQKGSRIDEEEYPRNLTKKRVFNIAVNKDKITIDVDKELSKTIEINPAIQGSQIGFGALFSKKDTSHEQYADDIYDTLVEDVLISDKNDQTIFTNQYTNFDKVKYKTVTIFNRVVDFFIETF
;
A
#
# COMPACT_ATOMS: atom_id res chain seq x y z
N MET A 1 -6.47 70.32 -41.76
CA MET A 1 -7.03 68.98 -41.48
C MET A 1 -6.72 68.10 -42.70
N SER A 2 -5.89 67.07 -42.53
CA SER A 2 -5.57 66.11 -43.60
C SER A 2 -6.43 64.87 -43.39
N GLU A 3 -7.35 64.61 -44.31
CA GLU A 3 -8.15 63.39 -44.35
C GLU A 3 -7.24 62.19 -44.68
N LYS A 4 -7.05 61.30 -43.70
CA LYS A 4 -6.43 59.99 -43.96
C LYS A 4 -7.48 59.06 -44.54
N ASN A 5 -7.43 58.87 -45.87
CA ASN A 5 -8.17 57.81 -46.54
C ASN A 5 -7.65 56.42 -46.12
N VAL A 6 -8.48 55.64 -45.42
CA VAL A 6 -8.20 54.24 -45.10
C VAL A 6 -8.60 53.38 -46.30
N VAL A 7 -7.62 52.99 -47.11
CA VAL A 7 -7.84 52.03 -48.21
C VAL A 7 -8.06 50.66 -47.59
N LEU A 8 -9.32 50.26 -47.46
CA LEU A 8 -9.69 48.88 -47.12
C LEU A 8 -9.26 47.99 -48.29
N ASN A 9 -8.37 47.03 -48.05
CA ASN A 9 -7.98 46.00 -49.03
C ASN A 9 -8.79 44.71 -48.78
N PRO A 10 -10.00 44.58 -49.37
CA PRO A 10 -10.88 43.43 -49.16
C PRO A 10 -10.24 42.10 -49.60
N ALA A 11 -9.35 42.11 -50.60
CA ALA A 11 -8.66 40.91 -51.08
C ALA A 11 -7.73 40.31 -50.00
N LYS A 12 -6.98 41.14 -49.29
CA LYS A 12 -6.10 40.70 -48.18
C LYS A 12 -6.91 40.19 -46.97
N LYS A 13 -8.06 40.82 -46.68
CA LYS A 13 -8.99 40.39 -45.63
C LYS A 13 -9.66 39.05 -45.98
N ASN A 14 -10.10 38.87 -47.22
CA ASN A 14 -10.68 37.61 -47.70
C ASN A 14 -9.66 36.47 -47.71
N ARG A 15 -8.40 36.71 -48.13
CA ARG A 15 -7.35 35.70 -48.10
C ARG A 15 -7.05 35.22 -46.67
N ARG A 16 -6.99 36.14 -45.69
CA ARG A 16 -6.85 35.79 -44.26
C ARG A 16 -8.06 35.03 -43.73
N LYS A 17 -9.28 35.37 -44.16
CA LYS A 17 -10.51 34.66 -43.78
C LYS A 17 -10.51 33.23 -44.32
N ILE A 18 -10.12 33.03 -45.59
CA ILE A 18 -10.02 31.70 -46.21
C ILE A 18 -8.96 30.86 -45.50
N ILE A 19 -7.76 31.39 -45.27
CA ILE A 19 -6.70 30.67 -44.54
C ILE A 19 -7.18 30.28 -43.14
N ARG A 20 -7.82 31.21 -42.41
CA ARG A 20 -8.37 30.93 -41.08
C ARG A 20 -9.43 29.82 -41.13
N SER A 21 -10.33 29.84 -42.12
CA SER A 21 -11.35 28.81 -42.28
C SER A 21 -10.75 27.45 -42.64
N ILE A 22 -9.69 27.39 -43.45
CA ILE A 22 -8.96 26.15 -43.75
C ILE A 22 -8.31 25.60 -42.47
N VAL A 23 -7.63 26.45 -41.69
CA VAL A 23 -7.02 26.05 -40.42
C VAL A 23 -8.07 25.55 -39.42
N GLN A 24 -9.21 26.23 -39.31
CA GLN A 24 -10.33 25.79 -38.47
C GLN A 24 -10.88 24.42 -38.92
N LEU A 25 -11.04 24.20 -40.22
CA LEU A 25 -11.50 22.91 -40.76
C LEU A 25 -10.51 21.79 -40.44
N ILE A 26 -9.20 22.03 -40.59
CA ILE A 26 -8.16 21.06 -40.23
C ILE A 26 -8.22 20.71 -38.75
N ILE A 27 -8.41 21.70 -37.87
CA ILE A 27 -8.54 21.47 -36.42
C ILE A 27 -9.78 20.63 -36.12
N VAL A 28 -10.92 20.94 -36.74
CA VAL A 28 -12.16 20.18 -36.53
C VAL A 28 -12.02 18.73 -37.02
N ILE A 29 -11.40 18.51 -38.18
CA ILE A 29 -11.13 17.16 -38.71
C ILE A 29 -10.17 16.41 -37.78
N PHE A 30 -9.10 17.06 -37.30
CA PHE A 30 -8.18 16.46 -36.35
C PHE A 30 -8.89 16.05 -35.06
N LEU A 31 -9.70 16.94 -34.47
CA LEU A 31 -10.49 16.64 -33.28
C LEU A 31 -11.47 15.49 -33.54
N ALA A 32 -12.15 15.46 -34.70
CA ALA A 32 -13.04 14.37 -35.06
C ALA A 32 -12.30 13.03 -35.21
N VAL A 33 -11.11 13.01 -35.80
CA VAL A 33 -10.28 11.80 -35.92
C VAL A 33 -9.80 11.31 -34.56
N VAL A 34 -9.40 12.23 -33.65
CA VAL A 34 -9.06 11.88 -32.27
C VAL A 34 -10.28 11.27 -31.56
N LEU A 35 -11.45 11.89 -31.72
CA LEU A 35 -12.70 11.43 -31.09
C LEU A 35 -13.12 10.06 -31.64
N ILE A 36 -13.01 9.84 -32.95
CA ILE A 36 -13.26 8.53 -33.57
C ILE A 36 -12.26 7.49 -33.08
N ARG A 37 -10.97 7.83 -32.97
CA ARG A 37 -9.98 6.88 -32.44
C ARG A 37 -10.25 6.50 -30.99
N VAL A 38 -10.59 7.47 -30.15
CA VAL A 38 -10.88 7.26 -28.72
C VAL A 38 -12.17 6.47 -28.52
N VAL A 39 -13.20 6.71 -29.33
CA VAL A 39 -14.53 6.08 -29.17
C VAL A 39 -14.64 4.73 -29.88
N PHE A 40 -14.02 4.56 -31.05
CA PHE A 40 -14.24 3.39 -31.92
C PHE A 40 -12.99 2.52 -32.17
N LEU A 41 -11.78 3.02 -31.86
CA LEU A 41 -10.52 2.29 -32.06
C LEU A 41 -9.76 2.10 -30.74
N THR A 42 -10.48 1.98 -29.61
CA THR A 42 -9.95 1.28 -28.44
C THR A 42 -9.61 -0.13 -28.89
N GLU A 43 -8.31 -0.45 -28.95
CA GLU A 43 -7.83 -1.78 -29.32
C GLU A 43 -8.55 -2.81 -28.45
N LYS A 44 -9.50 -3.55 -29.02
CA LYS A 44 -10.01 -4.77 -28.38
C LYS A 44 -8.82 -5.71 -28.31
N ARG A 45 -8.21 -5.82 -27.13
CA ARG A 45 -7.23 -6.88 -26.85
C ARG A 45 -7.89 -8.20 -27.18
N VAL A 46 -7.29 -8.93 -28.11
CA VAL A 46 -7.78 -10.24 -28.54
C VAL A 46 -7.66 -11.19 -27.34
N ASP A 47 -8.71 -11.96 -27.05
CA ASP A 47 -8.67 -13.00 -26.04
C ASP A 47 -7.57 -14.01 -26.39
N GLU A 48 -6.46 -13.93 -25.67
CA GLU A 48 -5.35 -14.86 -25.79
C GLU A 48 -5.79 -16.21 -25.21
N LYS A 49 -5.64 -17.30 -25.98
CA LYS A 49 -5.86 -18.65 -25.45
C LYS A 49 -4.71 -19.00 -24.51
N ILE A 50 -4.94 -18.86 -23.21
CA ILE A 50 -3.95 -19.13 -22.18
C ILE A 50 -3.99 -20.63 -21.80
N PRO A 51 -2.85 -21.34 -21.80
CA PRO A 51 -2.76 -22.71 -21.29
C PRO A 51 -3.20 -22.80 -19.82
N LEU A 52 -3.98 -23.84 -19.50
CA LEU A 52 -4.44 -24.15 -18.15
C LEU A 52 -3.71 -25.39 -17.66
N GLU A 53 -2.63 -25.18 -16.90
CA GLU A 53 -1.72 -26.25 -16.48
C GLU A 53 -1.47 -26.27 -14.96
N ASN A 54 -1.74 -25.15 -14.28
CA ASN A 54 -1.52 -25.00 -12.85
C ASN A 54 -2.54 -25.78 -12.04
N LYS A 55 -2.06 -26.74 -11.25
CA LYS A 55 -2.86 -27.50 -10.29
C LYS A 55 -2.50 -27.18 -8.84
N ASP A 56 -1.58 -26.25 -8.62
CA ASP A 56 -0.97 -26.03 -7.31
C ASP A 56 -1.73 -24.99 -6.49
N GLY A 57 -2.25 -23.94 -7.13
CA GLY A 57 -2.96 -22.86 -6.43
C GLY A 57 -2.92 -21.50 -7.12
N PHE A 58 -3.31 -20.45 -6.39
CA PHE A 58 -3.35 -19.07 -6.90
C PHE A 58 -2.97 -18.04 -5.83
N ILE A 59 -2.56 -16.86 -6.30
CA ILE A 59 -2.32 -15.67 -5.47
C ILE A 59 -3.61 -14.88 -5.34
N ALA A 60 -3.95 -14.40 -4.14
CA ALA A 60 -5.07 -13.51 -3.89
C ALA A 60 -4.57 -12.20 -3.25
N LEU A 61 -4.79 -11.08 -3.93
CA LEU A 61 -4.46 -9.73 -3.45
C LEU A 61 -5.76 -8.94 -3.25
N SER A 62 -5.85 -8.20 -2.15
CA SER A 62 -6.91 -7.22 -1.92
C SER A 62 -6.37 -5.83 -1.66
N TYR A 63 -7.16 -4.82 -2.06
CA TYR A 63 -6.86 -3.41 -1.82
C TYR A 63 -8.02 -2.79 -1.04
N PHE A 64 -7.74 -2.23 0.13
CA PHE A 64 -8.78 -1.60 0.96
C PHE A 64 -9.41 -0.38 0.28
N GLY A 65 -8.58 0.43 -0.39
CA GLY A 65 -9.04 1.51 -1.24
C GLY A 65 -7.93 2.08 -2.09
N VAL A 66 -8.30 2.89 -3.08
CA VAL A 66 -7.37 3.56 -3.99
C VAL A 66 -7.55 5.07 -3.87
N SER A 67 -6.47 5.80 -3.62
CA SER A 67 -6.44 7.26 -3.61
C SER A 67 -5.81 7.81 -4.89
N ARG A 68 -6.06 9.10 -5.16
CA ARG A 68 -5.43 9.79 -6.29
C ARG A 68 -3.92 9.91 -6.11
N GLY A 69 -3.50 10.38 -4.92
CA GLY A 69 -2.11 10.57 -4.51
C GLY A 69 -1.75 9.68 -3.33
N ASP A 70 -0.60 9.94 -2.72
CA ASP A 70 -0.15 9.20 -1.54
C ASP A 70 -1.10 9.44 -0.37
N SER A 71 -1.43 8.38 0.37
CA SER A 71 -2.36 8.41 1.50
C SER A 71 -1.89 7.43 2.57
N PRO A 72 -2.04 7.75 3.86
CA PRO A 72 -1.77 6.78 4.94
C PRO A 72 -2.80 5.65 5.00
N LYS A 73 -3.98 5.81 4.35
CA LYS A 73 -5.12 4.88 4.38
C LYS A 73 -5.27 4.04 3.13
N TYR A 74 -4.88 4.56 1.96
CA TYR A 74 -5.19 3.95 0.67
C TYR A 74 -3.98 3.90 -0.26
N VAL A 75 -3.88 2.85 -1.07
CA VAL A 75 -2.82 2.74 -2.08
C VAL A 75 -3.05 3.81 -3.15
N SER A 76 -2.01 4.55 -3.52
CA SER A 76 -2.13 5.55 -4.59
C SER A 76 -2.38 4.87 -5.94
N LYS A 77 -3.15 5.51 -6.81
CA LYS A 77 -3.39 5.07 -8.20
C LYS A 77 -2.10 4.72 -8.94
N LYS A 78 -1.04 5.49 -8.68
CA LYS A 78 0.29 5.28 -9.24
C LYS A 78 0.90 3.97 -8.75
N ASN A 79 0.92 3.74 -7.43
CA ASN A 79 1.48 2.52 -6.84
C ASN A 79 0.68 1.28 -7.28
N LEU A 80 -0.65 1.35 -7.27
CA LEU A 80 -1.51 0.28 -7.79
C LEU A 80 -1.15 -0.08 -9.24
N LYS A 81 -1.02 0.92 -10.11
CA LYS A 81 -0.66 0.70 -11.52
C LYS A 81 0.72 0.02 -11.64
N GLU A 82 1.70 0.47 -10.88
CA GLU A 82 3.07 -0.07 -10.93
C GLU A 82 3.13 -1.52 -10.44
N GLN A 83 2.45 -1.82 -9.32
CA GLN A 83 2.31 -3.16 -8.78
C GLN A 83 1.67 -4.13 -9.78
N LEU A 84 0.49 -3.77 -10.32
CA LEU A 84 -0.24 -4.64 -11.24
C LEU A 84 0.43 -4.76 -12.60
N ALA A 85 1.06 -3.70 -13.11
CA ALA A 85 1.80 -3.76 -14.37
C ALA A 85 3.05 -4.65 -14.28
N LEU A 86 3.71 -4.72 -13.11
CA LEU A 86 4.82 -5.65 -12.93
C LEU A 86 4.33 -7.10 -12.94
N LEU A 87 3.22 -7.40 -12.27
CA LEU A 87 2.59 -8.73 -12.30
C LEU A 87 2.22 -9.13 -13.73
N GLU A 88 1.61 -8.21 -14.50
CA GLU A 88 1.18 -8.48 -15.88
C GLU A 88 2.37 -8.80 -16.79
N ARG A 89 3.45 -8.00 -16.73
CA ARG A 89 4.67 -8.22 -17.52
C ARG A 89 5.34 -9.57 -17.22
N GLN A 90 5.18 -10.07 -16.01
CA GLN A 90 5.73 -11.36 -15.60
C GLN A 90 4.80 -12.54 -15.94
N GLY A 91 3.65 -12.29 -16.56
CA GLY A 91 2.71 -13.31 -17.01
C GLY A 91 1.63 -13.66 -16.01
N TYR A 92 1.43 -12.88 -14.93
CA TYR A 92 0.26 -13.09 -14.08
C TYR A 92 -1.03 -12.81 -14.85
N LYS A 93 -2.03 -13.66 -14.65
CA LYS A 93 -3.34 -13.57 -15.29
C LYS A 93 -4.40 -13.60 -14.21
N THR A 94 -5.36 -12.68 -14.31
CA THR A 94 -6.45 -12.64 -13.34
C THR A 94 -7.42 -13.80 -13.57
N ILE A 95 -7.83 -14.47 -12.50
CA ILE A 95 -8.83 -15.54 -12.51
C ILE A 95 -10.17 -15.03 -11.98
N THR A 96 -11.27 -15.61 -12.47
CA THR A 96 -12.62 -15.24 -12.03
C THR A 96 -13.03 -15.98 -10.76
N GLN A 97 -14.11 -15.53 -10.12
CA GLN A 97 -14.74 -16.29 -9.03
C GLN A 97 -15.14 -17.71 -9.48
N GLN A 98 -15.61 -17.86 -10.72
CA GLN A 98 -15.97 -19.17 -11.27
C GLN A 98 -14.75 -20.07 -11.52
N ASP A 99 -13.60 -19.51 -11.89
CA ASP A 99 -12.37 -20.29 -12.06
C ASP A 99 -11.88 -20.85 -10.72
N ILE A 100 -12.01 -20.08 -9.63
CA ILE A 100 -11.70 -20.56 -8.27
C ILE A 100 -12.61 -21.73 -7.90
N LEU A 101 -13.91 -21.61 -8.13
CA LEU A 101 -14.86 -22.69 -7.85
C LEU A 101 -14.59 -23.93 -8.71
N ASP A 102 -14.35 -23.75 -10.01
CA ASP A 102 -13.98 -24.86 -10.90
C ASP A 102 -12.66 -25.53 -10.48
N PHE A 103 -11.70 -24.77 -9.97
CA PHE A 103 -10.43 -25.29 -9.47
C PHE A 103 -10.64 -26.24 -8.30
N TYR A 104 -11.37 -25.82 -7.27
CA TYR A 104 -11.61 -26.66 -6.08
C TYR A 104 -12.65 -27.76 -6.30
N GLU A 105 -13.75 -27.48 -7.00
CA GLU A 105 -14.88 -28.42 -7.12
C GLU A 105 -14.72 -29.40 -8.29
N LYS A 106 -14.07 -28.97 -9.37
CA LYS A 106 -13.96 -29.75 -10.62
C LYS A 106 -12.52 -30.12 -10.96
N ASN A 107 -11.54 -29.76 -10.12
CA ASN A 107 -10.12 -29.96 -10.39
C ASN A 107 -9.68 -29.36 -11.74
N LYS A 108 -10.33 -28.27 -12.18
CA LYS A 108 -9.98 -27.58 -13.43
C LYS A 108 -8.67 -26.80 -13.20
N PRO A 109 -7.61 -27.07 -13.99
CA PRO A 109 -6.36 -26.32 -13.84
C PRO A 109 -6.55 -24.82 -14.11
N LEU A 110 -5.71 -24.01 -13.49
CA LEU A 110 -5.66 -22.56 -13.67
C LEU A 110 -4.49 -22.18 -14.61
N PRO A 111 -4.38 -20.90 -15.03
CA PRO A 111 -3.14 -20.36 -15.58
C PRO A 111 -1.94 -20.53 -14.63
N GLU A 112 -0.74 -20.68 -15.16
CA GLU A 112 0.49 -20.88 -14.37
C GLU A 112 0.68 -19.81 -13.28
N LYS A 113 0.54 -18.54 -13.63
CA LYS A 113 0.60 -17.41 -12.69
C LYS A 113 -0.79 -16.84 -12.44
N SER A 114 -1.59 -17.57 -11.68
CA SER A 114 -2.98 -17.17 -11.38
C SER A 114 -3.08 -16.15 -10.25
N LEU A 115 -3.84 -15.08 -10.52
CA LEU A 115 -4.08 -13.96 -9.60
C LEU A 115 -5.58 -13.72 -9.40
N TYR A 116 -6.08 -13.84 -8.19
CA TYR A 116 -7.35 -13.27 -7.79
C TYR A 116 -7.11 -11.85 -7.26
N LEU A 117 -7.79 -10.87 -7.84
CA LEU A 117 -7.65 -9.46 -7.47
C LEU A 117 -8.97 -8.96 -6.90
N SER A 118 -8.93 -8.24 -5.77
CA SER A 118 -10.13 -7.65 -5.22
C SER A 118 -9.93 -6.27 -4.58
N PHE A 119 -11.03 -5.55 -4.45
CA PHE A 119 -11.13 -4.27 -3.76
C PHE A 119 -12.22 -4.37 -2.69
N GLU A 120 -12.00 -3.77 -1.53
CA GLU A 120 -12.90 -3.87 -0.38
C GLU A 120 -13.76 -2.59 -0.20
N ASP A 121 -14.77 -2.68 0.67
CA ASP A 121 -15.68 -1.62 1.10
C ASP A 121 -16.63 -1.02 0.03
N GLY A 122 -16.44 -1.30 -1.24
CA GLY A 122 -17.33 -0.81 -2.30
C GLY A 122 -17.15 0.67 -2.59
N ARG A 123 -15.93 1.19 -2.45
CA ARG A 123 -15.67 2.62 -2.55
C ARG A 123 -15.72 3.16 -3.97
N THR A 124 -16.36 4.32 -4.13
CA THR A 124 -16.49 5.03 -5.41
C THR A 124 -15.13 5.47 -5.97
N ASP A 125 -14.24 5.97 -5.11
CA ASP A 125 -12.89 6.40 -5.51
C ASP A 125 -12.06 5.25 -6.10
N SER A 126 -12.18 4.08 -5.50
CA SER A 126 -11.45 2.88 -5.86
C SER A 126 -11.86 2.41 -7.24
N SER A 127 -13.17 2.41 -7.54
CA SER A 127 -13.68 2.19 -8.89
C SER A 127 -13.11 3.21 -9.90
N ILE A 128 -13.21 4.51 -9.61
CA ILE A 128 -12.75 5.58 -10.52
C ILE A 128 -11.26 5.44 -10.84
N PHE A 129 -10.43 5.14 -9.84
CA PHE A 129 -8.97 5.09 -10.03
C PHE A 129 -8.47 3.75 -10.56
N ALA A 130 -9.15 2.63 -10.28
CA ALA A 130 -8.78 1.30 -10.75
C ALA A 130 -9.34 0.94 -12.13
N GLN A 131 -10.51 1.44 -12.53
CA GLN A 131 -11.19 1.05 -13.79
C GLN A 131 -10.24 1.08 -15.00
N ASN A 132 -9.63 2.23 -15.28
CA ASN A 132 -8.73 2.37 -16.42
C ASN A 132 -7.47 1.49 -16.29
N ILE A 133 -7.05 1.14 -15.08
CA ILE A 133 -5.91 0.24 -14.87
C ILE A 133 -6.33 -1.18 -15.26
N MET A 134 -7.50 -1.64 -14.82
CA MET A 134 -8.06 -2.96 -15.17
C MET A 134 -8.19 -3.10 -16.69
N GLU A 135 -8.78 -2.11 -17.35
CA GLU A 135 -8.94 -2.08 -18.81
C GLU A 135 -7.59 -2.15 -19.55
N ASN A 136 -6.64 -1.30 -19.15
CA ASN A 136 -5.32 -1.25 -19.80
C ASN A 136 -4.50 -2.53 -19.60
N LEU A 137 -4.69 -3.24 -18.49
CA LEU A 137 -3.98 -4.49 -18.21
C LEU A 137 -4.77 -5.72 -18.66
N ASN A 138 -6.02 -5.56 -19.10
CA ASN A 138 -6.97 -6.66 -19.31
C ASN A 138 -7.11 -7.56 -18.07
N TYR A 139 -7.18 -6.93 -16.90
CA TYR A 139 -7.34 -7.60 -15.62
C TYR A 139 -8.80 -7.55 -15.18
N LYS A 140 -9.24 -8.63 -14.55
CA LYS A 140 -10.54 -8.71 -13.88
C LYS A 140 -10.33 -8.68 -12.36
N ALA A 141 -11.22 -7.99 -11.65
CA ALA A 141 -11.20 -7.90 -10.19
C ALA A 141 -12.59 -8.11 -9.59
N THR A 142 -12.65 -8.40 -8.29
CA THR A 142 -13.90 -8.40 -7.52
C THR A 142 -14.03 -7.14 -6.68
N MET A 143 -15.18 -6.46 -6.73
CA MET A 143 -15.54 -5.37 -5.83
C MET A 143 -16.40 -5.92 -4.68
N PHE A 144 -15.83 -6.00 -3.48
CA PHE A 144 -16.58 -6.35 -2.28
C PHE A 144 -17.31 -5.11 -1.73
N THR A 145 -18.55 -5.30 -1.27
CA THR A 145 -19.44 -4.20 -0.84
C THR A 145 -20.15 -4.53 0.46
N TYR A 146 -20.67 -3.53 1.17
CA TYR A 146 -21.63 -3.73 2.27
C TYR A 146 -23.05 -3.51 1.79
N ALA A 147 -23.95 -4.45 2.10
CA ALA A 147 -25.35 -4.34 1.68
C ALA A 147 -26.03 -3.08 2.26
N ASN A 148 -25.73 -2.68 3.49
CA ASN A 148 -26.31 -1.48 4.10
C ASN A 148 -25.90 -0.16 3.42
N LYS A 149 -24.96 -0.17 2.47
CA LYS A 149 -24.54 1.02 1.72
C LYS A 149 -25.32 1.22 0.41
N MET A 150 -26.05 0.21 -0.06
CA MET A 150 -26.75 0.22 -1.34
C MET A 150 -27.82 1.31 -1.44
N ASP A 151 -28.63 1.47 -0.39
CA ASP A 151 -29.72 2.47 -0.33
C ASP A 151 -29.35 3.71 0.53
N THR A 152 -28.07 4.07 0.55
CA THR A 152 -27.62 5.27 1.28
C THR A 152 -27.41 6.45 0.34
N ARG A 153 -27.54 7.67 0.87
CA ARG A 153 -27.15 8.91 0.15
C ARG A 153 -25.64 9.19 0.20
N ASP A 154 -24.85 8.29 0.79
CA ASP A 154 -23.41 8.45 0.92
C ASP A 154 -22.71 8.12 -0.40
N ASN A 155 -22.17 9.15 -1.06
CA ASN A 155 -21.52 9.03 -2.36
C ASN A 155 -20.11 8.43 -2.28
N LYS A 156 -19.58 8.19 -1.08
CA LYS A 156 -18.30 7.48 -0.88
C LYS A 156 -18.37 6.02 -1.34
N PHE A 157 -19.57 5.45 -1.38
CA PHE A 157 -19.82 4.06 -1.73
C PHE A 157 -20.61 3.96 -3.05
N LEU A 158 -20.27 2.94 -3.84
CA LEU A 158 -20.92 2.61 -5.09
C LEU A 158 -22.40 2.28 -4.87
N LYS A 159 -23.25 2.68 -5.84
CA LYS A 159 -24.68 2.34 -5.82
C LYS A 159 -24.97 1.14 -6.72
N PRO A 160 -26.14 0.48 -6.55
CA PRO A 160 -26.52 -0.69 -7.36
C PRO A 160 -26.35 -0.47 -8.86
N LYS A 161 -26.77 0.70 -9.36
CA LYS A 161 -26.58 1.08 -10.77
C LYS A 161 -25.11 1.10 -11.19
N ASP A 162 -24.22 1.62 -10.36
CA ASP A 162 -22.79 1.71 -10.66
C ASP A 162 -22.16 0.31 -10.69
N LEU A 163 -22.52 -0.54 -9.71
CA LEU A 163 -22.05 -1.92 -9.62
C LEU A 163 -22.47 -2.75 -10.84
N LEU A 164 -23.74 -2.64 -11.26
CA LEU A 164 -24.24 -3.32 -12.46
C LEU A 164 -23.57 -2.80 -13.74
N LEU A 165 -23.18 -1.52 -13.80
CA LEU A 165 -22.41 -0.97 -14.92
C LEU A 165 -20.97 -1.50 -14.92
N MET A 166 -20.34 -1.58 -13.74
CA MET A 166 -19.00 -2.15 -13.59
C MET A 166 -18.97 -3.63 -14.01
N GLU A 167 -19.93 -4.44 -13.56
CA GLU A 167 -20.04 -5.84 -13.95
C GLU A 167 -20.23 -5.98 -15.48
N LYS A 168 -21.12 -5.18 -16.07
CA LYS A 168 -21.34 -5.14 -17.54
C LYS A 168 -20.10 -4.73 -18.33
N SER A 169 -19.14 -4.03 -17.74
CA SER A 169 -17.88 -3.70 -18.41
C SER A 169 -17.02 -4.93 -18.68
N GLY A 170 -17.26 -6.04 -17.97
CA GLY A 170 -16.51 -7.29 -18.10
C GLY A 170 -15.22 -7.36 -17.26
N TYR A 171 -14.82 -6.26 -16.60
CA TYR A 171 -13.62 -6.20 -15.76
C TYR A 171 -13.89 -6.40 -14.26
N TRP A 172 -15.16 -6.48 -13.86
CA TRP A 172 -15.55 -6.57 -12.46
C TRP A 172 -16.51 -7.74 -12.20
N GLU A 173 -16.30 -8.40 -11.08
CA GLU A 173 -17.28 -9.28 -10.42
C GLU A 173 -17.70 -8.65 -9.09
N LEU A 174 -18.86 -9.02 -8.58
CA LEU A 174 -19.38 -8.50 -7.31
C LEU A 174 -19.09 -9.48 -6.16
N GLY A 175 -18.73 -8.92 -5.00
CA GLY A 175 -18.52 -9.65 -3.75
C GLY A 175 -19.21 -8.95 -2.58
N SER A 176 -19.33 -9.64 -1.45
CA SER A 176 -19.86 -9.06 -0.21
C SER A 176 -18.82 -8.98 0.90
N ASN A 177 -18.75 -7.83 1.58
CA ASN A 177 -18.12 -7.67 2.89
C ASN A 177 -19.12 -7.89 4.04
N GLY A 178 -20.40 -8.14 3.74
CA GLY A 178 -21.46 -8.46 4.68
C GLY A 178 -22.55 -7.41 4.72
N TYR A 179 -23.31 -7.36 5.81
CA TYR A 179 -24.37 -6.37 5.95
C TYR A 179 -23.83 -4.96 6.21
N ARG A 180 -23.02 -4.80 7.25
CA ARG A 180 -22.61 -3.50 7.81
C ARG A 180 -21.27 -3.56 8.53
N LEU A 181 -20.77 -2.36 8.84
CA LEU A 181 -19.68 -2.13 9.77
C LEU A 181 -20.20 -1.53 11.07
N THR A 182 -20.37 -2.39 12.07
CA THR A 182 -20.83 -2.02 13.40
C THR A 182 -19.94 -2.67 14.44
N TYR A 183 -19.45 -1.89 15.38
CA TYR A 183 -18.65 -2.37 16.49
C TYR A 183 -19.50 -2.59 17.72
N ILE A 184 -19.19 -3.63 18.47
CA ILE A 184 -19.86 -4.02 19.71
C ILE A 184 -18.84 -4.16 20.83
N ASN A 185 -19.33 -4.17 22.06
CA ASN A 185 -18.55 -4.37 23.29
C ASN A 185 -17.39 -3.36 23.42
N ILE A 186 -17.62 -2.12 22.97
CA ILE A 186 -16.57 -1.11 22.83
C ILE A 186 -16.16 -0.56 24.21
N TYR A 187 -14.85 -0.36 24.44
CA TYR A 187 -14.32 0.33 25.61
C TYR A 187 -13.29 1.39 25.21
N ASN A 188 -13.23 2.49 25.95
CA ASN A 188 -12.19 3.50 25.83
C ASN A 188 -10.95 3.19 26.69
N ASP A 189 -9.96 4.08 26.60
CA ASP A 189 -8.71 4.10 27.38
C ASP A 189 -8.90 4.11 28.91
N LYS A 190 -10.07 4.52 29.40
CA LYS A 190 -10.43 4.54 30.83
C LYS A 190 -11.18 3.29 31.27
N GLY A 191 -11.33 2.29 30.41
CA GLY A 191 -12.10 1.08 30.69
C GLY A 191 -13.60 1.32 30.80
N GLN A 192 -14.10 2.43 30.24
CA GLN A 192 -15.53 2.74 30.20
C GLN A 192 -16.17 2.11 28.97
N SER A 193 -17.27 1.40 29.17
CA SER A 193 -18.04 0.80 28.07
C SER A 193 -18.73 1.90 27.25
N LEU A 194 -18.47 1.91 25.94
CA LEU A 194 -19.16 2.74 24.94
C LEU A 194 -20.29 1.97 24.23
N GLY A 195 -20.41 0.67 24.45
CA GLY A 195 -21.50 -0.15 23.94
C GLY A 195 -21.31 -0.53 22.47
N MET A 196 -22.25 -0.12 21.62
CA MET A 196 -22.30 -0.43 20.18
C MET A 196 -22.36 0.86 19.38
N ILE A 197 -21.49 0.99 18.38
CA ILE A 197 -21.35 2.19 17.54
C ILE A 197 -21.12 1.74 16.09
N ASP A 198 -21.83 2.36 15.14
CA ASP A 198 -21.58 2.16 13.71
C ASP A 198 -20.29 2.88 13.27
N GLU A 199 -19.55 2.32 12.31
CA GLU A 199 -18.25 2.88 11.86
C GLU A 199 -18.32 4.37 11.49
N ASN A 200 -19.44 4.80 10.90
CA ASN A 200 -19.64 6.20 10.50
C ASN A 200 -19.83 7.16 11.70
N ASP A 201 -20.20 6.64 12.86
CA ASP A 201 -20.49 7.42 14.07
C ASP A 201 -19.36 7.33 15.10
N VAL A 202 -18.25 6.64 14.77
CA VAL A 202 -17.03 6.62 15.60
C VAL A 202 -16.40 8.02 15.59
N PRO A 203 -16.36 8.75 16.73
CA PRO A 203 -15.91 10.13 16.74
C PRO A 203 -14.42 10.30 16.44
N ASN A 204 -13.60 9.45 17.05
CA ASN A 204 -12.16 9.35 16.81
C ASN A 204 -11.71 7.91 17.17
N LYS A 205 -11.03 7.24 16.24
CA LYS A 205 -10.59 5.85 16.38
C LYS A 205 -9.52 5.65 17.46
N THR A 206 -8.75 6.69 17.80
CA THR A 206 -7.78 6.65 18.91
C THR A 206 -8.48 6.63 20.28
N THR A 207 -9.78 6.94 20.35
CA THR A 207 -10.54 6.89 21.62
C THR A 207 -11.11 5.51 21.93
N ILE A 208 -11.05 4.59 20.98
CA ILE A 208 -11.51 3.21 21.14
C ILE A 208 -10.29 2.34 21.41
N GLU A 209 -10.28 1.72 22.59
CA GLU A 209 -9.22 0.82 22.99
C GLU A 209 -9.57 -0.63 22.68
N TYR A 210 -10.76 -1.06 23.05
CA TYR A 210 -11.24 -2.43 22.84
C TYR A 210 -12.55 -2.41 22.05
N TYR A 211 -12.70 -3.31 21.09
CA TYR A 211 -13.95 -3.52 20.38
C TYR A 211 -13.98 -4.90 19.73
N ASN A 212 -15.18 -5.35 19.38
CA ASN A 212 -15.37 -6.48 18.48
C ASN A 212 -16.33 -6.09 17.34
N HIS A 213 -16.38 -6.87 16.27
CA HIS A 213 -17.33 -6.62 15.17
C HIS A 213 -18.67 -7.31 15.45
N TYR A 214 -19.78 -6.76 14.93
CA TYR A 214 -21.15 -7.20 15.23
C TYR A 214 -21.37 -8.71 15.11
N LEU A 215 -20.71 -9.36 14.15
CA LEU A 215 -20.85 -10.79 13.89
C LEU A 215 -19.93 -11.68 14.75
N MET A 216 -19.03 -11.09 15.54
CA MET A 216 -17.85 -11.80 16.06
C MET A 216 -17.92 -12.16 17.55
N ASP A 217 -18.93 -11.68 18.28
CA ASP A 217 -19.12 -11.99 19.70
C ASP A 217 -20.59 -11.89 20.11
N PHE A 218 -20.87 -12.33 21.34
CA PHE A 218 -22.08 -11.97 22.08
C PHE A 218 -22.13 -10.45 22.31
N LEU A 219 -23.32 -9.88 22.37
CA LEU A 219 -23.51 -8.59 23.02
C LEU A 219 -23.24 -8.75 24.52
N ARG A 220 -22.39 -7.89 25.08
CA ARG A 220 -21.97 -7.94 26.48
C ARG A 220 -22.27 -6.62 27.17
N ASN A 221 -22.55 -6.70 28.47
CA ASN A 221 -22.68 -5.53 29.32
C ASN A 221 -21.31 -4.93 29.69
N GLN A 222 -21.32 -3.85 30.48
CA GLN A 222 -20.13 -3.13 30.94
C GLN A 222 -19.13 -3.96 31.78
N TYR A 223 -19.49 -5.20 32.16
CA TYR A 223 -18.63 -6.14 32.90
C TYR A 223 -18.19 -7.33 32.03
N MET A 224 -18.35 -7.23 30.70
CA MET A 224 -18.09 -8.29 29.72
C MET A 224 -18.91 -9.58 29.92
N ILE A 225 -20.02 -9.50 30.66
CA ILE A 225 -20.98 -10.59 30.83
C ILE A 225 -21.97 -10.52 29.66
N PRO A 226 -22.24 -11.64 28.95
CA PRO A 226 -23.24 -11.66 27.88
C PRO A 226 -24.58 -11.09 28.34
N SER A 227 -25.08 -10.11 27.60
CA SER A 227 -26.39 -9.47 27.81
C SER A 227 -27.50 -10.10 26.97
N GLU A 228 -27.14 -11.01 26.06
CA GLU A 228 -28.07 -11.79 25.26
C GLU A 228 -27.89 -13.29 25.56
N THR A 229 -28.98 -14.04 25.45
CA THR A 229 -28.96 -15.50 25.48
C THR A 229 -28.39 -16.06 24.18
N ARG A 230 -28.03 -17.34 24.19
CA ARG A 230 -27.63 -18.06 22.98
C ARG A 230 -28.67 -17.94 21.85
N GLN A 231 -29.96 -18.08 22.17
CA GLN A 231 -31.03 -18.00 21.15
C GLN A 231 -31.16 -16.60 20.55
N GLU A 232 -30.99 -15.56 21.37
CA GLU A 232 -31.00 -14.17 20.91
C GLU A 232 -29.78 -13.86 20.03
N MET A 233 -28.59 -14.32 20.43
CA MET A 233 -27.36 -14.21 19.63
C MET A 233 -27.52 -14.91 18.27
N GLU A 234 -28.00 -16.16 18.27
CA GLU A 234 -28.25 -16.93 17.04
C GLU A 234 -29.25 -16.20 16.12
N ALA A 235 -30.32 -15.65 16.69
CA ALA A 235 -31.33 -14.90 15.96
C ALA A 235 -30.78 -13.59 15.39
N ARG A 236 -29.96 -12.86 16.16
CA ARG A 236 -29.33 -11.60 15.77
C ARG A 236 -28.37 -11.78 14.59
N ILE A 237 -27.45 -12.75 14.68
CA ILE A 237 -26.51 -13.07 13.60
C ILE A 237 -27.27 -13.52 12.35
N LYS A 238 -28.24 -14.44 12.50
CA LYS A 238 -29.06 -14.89 11.36
C LYS A 238 -29.81 -13.74 10.71
N LYS A 239 -30.38 -12.82 11.51
CA LYS A 239 -31.07 -11.64 10.99
C LYS A 239 -30.13 -10.75 10.17
N ASP A 240 -28.87 -10.63 10.57
CA ASP A 240 -27.85 -9.87 9.84
C ASP A 240 -27.64 -10.41 8.42
N TYR A 241 -27.43 -11.72 8.31
CA TYR A 241 -27.31 -12.40 7.02
C TYR A 241 -28.59 -12.32 6.19
N THR A 242 -29.76 -12.45 6.80
CA THR A 242 -31.05 -12.30 6.10
C THR A 242 -31.21 -10.89 5.55
N SER A 243 -30.94 -9.85 6.35
CA SER A 243 -31.06 -8.45 5.89
C SER A 243 -30.10 -8.15 4.75
N MET A 244 -28.85 -8.62 4.83
CA MET A 244 -27.89 -8.52 3.73
C MET A 244 -28.39 -9.24 2.47
N HIS A 245 -28.84 -10.49 2.61
CA HIS A 245 -29.35 -11.30 1.52
C HIS A 245 -30.51 -10.58 0.80
N ASP A 246 -31.48 -10.09 1.56
CA ASP A 246 -32.70 -9.47 1.01
C ASP A 246 -32.36 -8.18 0.25
N ILE A 247 -31.48 -7.34 0.80
CA ILE A 247 -31.05 -6.10 0.14
C ILE A 247 -30.31 -6.40 -1.16
N TYR A 248 -29.35 -7.32 -1.18
CA TYR A 248 -28.70 -7.67 -2.44
C TYR A 248 -29.66 -8.28 -3.45
N LYS A 249 -30.59 -9.12 -2.99
CA LYS A 249 -31.58 -9.74 -3.87
C LYS A 249 -32.51 -8.71 -4.49
N GLU A 250 -32.90 -7.69 -3.72
CA GLU A 250 -33.74 -6.57 -4.18
C GLU A 250 -32.97 -5.65 -5.13
N GLU A 251 -31.77 -5.22 -4.75
CA GLU A 251 -31.02 -4.18 -5.46
C GLU A 251 -30.21 -4.68 -6.66
N LEU A 252 -29.67 -5.91 -6.57
CA LEU A 252 -28.81 -6.51 -7.61
C LEU A 252 -29.47 -7.69 -8.32
N GLY A 253 -30.58 -8.21 -7.81
CA GLY A 253 -31.27 -9.39 -8.36
C GLY A 253 -30.69 -10.73 -7.90
N GLU A 254 -29.50 -10.74 -7.29
CA GLU A 254 -28.86 -11.90 -6.69
C GLU A 254 -27.88 -11.52 -5.57
N VAL A 255 -27.51 -12.50 -4.76
CA VAL A 255 -26.51 -12.31 -3.70
C VAL A 255 -25.12 -12.61 -4.28
N PRO A 256 -24.13 -11.73 -4.08
CA PRO A 256 -22.75 -12.01 -4.49
C PRO A 256 -22.23 -13.34 -3.94
N ARG A 257 -21.49 -14.10 -4.77
CA ARG A 257 -21.06 -15.46 -4.44
C ARG A 257 -19.84 -15.52 -3.51
N ALA A 258 -18.99 -14.51 -3.59
CA ALA A 258 -17.78 -14.36 -2.78
C ALA A 258 -18.04 -13.53 -1.52
N TYR A 259 -17.53 -13.99 -0.38
CA TYR A 259 -17.57 -13.26 0.88
C TYR A 259 -16.16 -12.97 1.39
N ALA A 260 -15.93 -11.75 1.88
CA ALA A 260 -14.71 -11.36 2.59
C ALA A 260 -15.11 -10.72 3.93
N ILE A 261 -14.94 -11.46 5.02
CA ILE A 261 -15.45 -11.06 6.34
C ILE A 261 -14.57 -9.99 7.00
N MET A 262 -15.22 -9.07 7.71
CA MET A 262 -14.59 -8.14 8.65
C MET A 262 -14.92 -8.57 10.10
N HIS A 263 -13.96 -8.76 11.00
CA HIS A 263 -12.52 -8.82 10.77
C HIS A 263 -12.09 -10.21 10.28
N ALA A 264 -11.11 -10.21 9.38
CA ALA A 264 -10.44 -11.43 8.93
C ALA A 264 -9.71 -12.13 10.09
N ASN A 265 -9.37 -13.40 9.90
CA ASN A 265 -8.63 -14.25 10.84
C ASN A 265 -9.35 -14.60 12.15
N SER A 266 -10.55 -14.09 12.41
CA SER A 266 -11.30 -14.40 13.65
C SER A 266 -11.97 -15.78 13.59
N LEU A 267 -12.66 -16.08 12.49
CA LEU A 267 -13.35 -17.35 12.30
C LEU A 267 -12.32 -18.50 12.21
N TYR A 268 -12.60 -19.61 12.90
CA TYR A 268 -11.72 -20.79 13.04
C TYR A 268 -10.43 -20.57 13.82
N ASN A 269 -10.30 -19.44 14.51
CA ASN A 269 -9.11 -19.13 15.29
C ASN A 269 -9.50 -18.75 16.73
N ASN A 270 -9.90 -17.50 16.95
CA ASN A 270 -10.17 -16.95 18.29
C ASN A 270 -11.64 -16.55 18.51
N MET A 271 -12.54 -16.77 17.55
CA MET A 271 -13.97 -16.49 17.73
C MET A 271 -14.60 -17.41 18.79
N GLU A 272 -15.58 -16.89 19.54
CA GLU A 272 -16.36 -17.69 20.49
C GLU A 272 -17.08 -18.86 19.75
N PRO A 273 -16.99 -20.12 20.24
CA PRO A 273 -17.46 -21.29 19.50
C PRO A 273 -18.95 -21.30 19.10
N LEU A 274 -19.85 -20.79 19.94
CA LEU A 274 -21.28 -20.69 19.62
C LEU A 274 -21.51 -19.65 18.53
N VAL A 275 -20.84 -18.49 18.62
CA VAL A 275 -20.88 -17.44 17.60
C VAL A 275 -20.30 -17.96 16.27
N GLN A 276 -19.16 -18.66 16.32
CA GLN A 276 -18.52 -19.29 15.17
C GLN A 276 -19.45 -20.29 14.48
N SER A 277 -20.14 -21.14 15.24
CA SER A 277 -21.04 -22.15 14.68
C SER A 277 -22.17 -21.52 13.86
N VAL A 278 -22.69 -20.36 14.27
CA VAL A 278 -23.76 -19.67 13.54
C VAL A 278 -23.21 -19.02 12.29
N ASN A 279 -22.10 -18.29 12.40
CA ASN A 279 -21.46 -17.65 11.25
C ASN A 279 -21.08 -18.69 10.19
N ASP A 280 -20.38 -19.77 10.56
CA ASP A 280 -19.99 -20.83 9.62
C ASP A 280 -21.21 -21.39 8.87
N LYS A 281 -22.30 -21.68 9.61
CA LYS A 281 -23.55 -22.16 9.01
C LYS A 281 -24.18 -21.15 8.06
N GLN A 282 -24.24 -19.86 8.42
CA GLN A 282 -24.82 -18.84 7.54
C GLN A 282 -23.93 -18.58 6.32
N ILE A 283 -22.62 -18.56 6.48
CA ILE A 283 -21.65 -18.35 5.40
C ILE A 283 -21.77 -19.47 4.36
N LYS A 284 -21.68 -20.74 4.79
CA LYS A 284 -21.82 -21.90 3.88
C LYS A 284 -23.18 -22.02 3.23
N LYS A 285 -24.23 -21.50 3.88
CA LYS A 285 -25.58 -21.44 3.31
C LYS A 285 -25.72 -20.35 2.24
N THR A 286 -25.02 -19.24 2.38
CA THR A 286 -25.27 -18.02 1.60
C THR A 286 -24.27 -17.83 0.47
N PHE A 287 -23.02 -18.21 0.68
CA PHE A 287 -21.91 -17.93 -0.22
C PHE A 287 -21.32 -19.22 -0.82
N SER A 288 -20.76 -19.09 -2.02
CA SER A 288 -20.04 -20.20 -2.67
C SER A 288 -18.60 -20.29 -2.19
N MET A 289 -17.99 -19.20 -1.74
CA MET A 289 -16.63 -19.16 -1.21
C MET A 289 -16.42 -18.04 -0.22
N HIS A 290 -15.41 -18.16 0.65
CA HIS A 290 -15.15 -17.21 1.71
C HIS A 290 -13.65 -16.96 1.94
N PHE A 291 -13.26 -15.70 1.81
CA PHE A 291 -11.95 -15.18 2.17
C PHE A 291 -11.94 -14.75 3.64
N ASN A 292 -11.73 -15.73 4.51
CA ASN A 292 -11.63 -15.50 5.95
C ASN A 292 -10.27 -14.94 6.37
N ARG A 293 -9.19 -15.39 5.72
CA ARG A 293 -7.82 -15.14 6.18
C ARG A 293 -7.22 -13.92 5.51
N GLU A 294 -6.40 -13.21 6.28
CA GLU A 294 -5.56 -12.11 5.81
C GLU A 294 -4.07 -12.48 5.95
N GLN A 295 -3.18 -11.68 5.37
CA GLN A 295 -1.70 -11.77 5.43
C GLN A 295 -1.03 -12.80 4.52
N GLY A 296 -1.72 -13.89 4.19
CA GLY A 296 -1.23 -14.87 3.22
C GLY A 296 -1.72 -14.52 1.82
N ALA A 297 -0.81 -14.42 0.85
CA ALA A 297 -1.19 -14.21 -0.53
C ALA A 297 -1.56 -15.52 -1.27
N TYR A 298 -1.08 -16.69 -0.83
CA TYR A 298 -1.19 -17.94 -1.58
C TYR A 298 -2.26 -18.89 -1.05
N ASN A 299 -3.08 -19.42 -1.96
CA ASN A 299 -4.06 -20.47 -1.70
C ASN A 299 -3.69 -21.70 -2.53
N ASN A 300 -3.35 -22.81 -1.87
CA ASN A 300 -2.99 -24.06 -2.54
C ASN A 300 -4.22 -24.93 -2.86
N ALA A 301 -4.02 -26.01 -3.60
CA ALA A 301 -5.07 -26.96 -3.99
C ALA A 301 -5.85 -27.59 -2.81
N ASP A 302 -5.22 -27.69 -1.65
CA ASP A 302 -5.81 -28.30 -0.44
C ASP A 302 -6.49 -27.26 0.48
N ALA A 303 -6.52 -25.98 0.09
CA ALA A 303 -7.14 -24.94 0.90
C ALA A 303 -8.66 -25.14 0.98
N ASP A 304 -9.25 -24.82 2.13
CA ASP A 304 -10.70 -24.82 2.30
C ASP A 304 -11.30 -23.60 1.60
N LEU A 305 -12.24 -23.85 0.69
CA LEU A 305 -12.99 -22.85 -0.08
C LEU A 305 -13.71 -21.82 0.81
N TYR A 306 -14.01 -22.19 2.07
CA TYR A 306 -14.63 -21.32 3.06
C TYR A 306 -13.64 -20.70 4.08
N ASN A 307 -12.34 -20.89 3.88
CA ASN A 307 -11.27 -20.35 4.70
C ASN A 307 -10.07 -19.86 3.85
N LEU A 308 -10.36 -19.28 2.69
CA LEU A 308 -9.36 -18.77 1.76
C LEU A 308 -8.63 -17.56 2.35
N SER A 309 -7.39 -17.36 1.89
CA SER A 309 -6.52 -16.24 2.27
C SER A 309 -6.47 -15.19 1.19
N ARG A 310 -6.35 -13.93 1.59
CA ARG A 310 -6.00 -12.80 0.73
C ARG A 310 -4.92 -11.95 1.41
N LEU A 311 -4.00 -11.39 0.64
CA LEU A 311 -3.08 -10.39 1.12
C LEU A 311 -3.68 -9.00 0.89
N GLN A 312 -4.13 -8.34 1.95
CA GLN A 312 -4.51 -6.94 1.87
C GLN A 312 -3.24 -6.09 1.77
N VAL A 313 -3.08 -5.39 0.64
CA VAL A 313 -1.86 -4.61 0.34
C VAL A 313 -1.88 -3.30 1.12
N SER A 314 -0.86 -3.08 1.95
CA SER A 314 -0.75 -1.85 2.74
C SER A 314 -0.50 -0.61 1.85
N PRO A 315 -1.03 0.58 2.22
CA PRO A 315 -0.92 1.82 1.44
C PRO A 315 0.52 2.25 1.09
N TYR A 316 1.45 1.97 2.01
CA TYR A 316 2.85 2.39 1.95
C TYR A 316 3.78 1.36 1.32
N TRP A 317 3.30 0.16 0.96
CA TRP A 317 4.13 -0.86 0.35
C TRP A 317 4.55 -0.49 -1.07
N SER A 318 5.86 -0.53 -1.33
CA SER A 318 6.40 -0.38 -2.67
C SER A 318 6.05 -1.58 -3.56
N THR A 319 6.28 -1.43 -4.87
CA THR A 319 6.09 -2.53 -5.84
C THR A 319 6.90 -3.77 -5.44
N ASN A 320 8.16 -3.59 -5.05
CA ASN A 320 9.04 -4.69 -4.66
C ASN A 320 8.63 -5.31 -3.32
N HIS A 321 8.02 -4.53 -2.41
CA HIS A 321 7.45 -5.07 -1.19
C HIS A 321 6.33 -6.07 -1.50
N VAL A 322 5.37 -5.71 -2.36
CA VAL A 322 4.28 -6.63 -2.75
C VAL A 322 4.85 -7.89 -3.41
N MET A 323 5.86 -7.75 -4.29
CA MET A 323 6.51 -8.92 -4.89
C MET A 323 7.22 -9.78 -3.85
N MET A 324 7.83 -9.16 -2.82
CA MET A 324 8.50 -9.85 -1.72
C MET A 324 7.49 -10.68 -0.90
N LYS A 325 6.30 -10.11 -0.62
CA LYS A 325 5.19 -10.81 0.06
C LYS A 325 4.66 -11.98 -0.75
N ILE A 326 4.46 -11.81 -2.06
CA ILE A 326 4.04 -12.89 -2.96
C ILE A 326 5.08 -14.01 -2.94
N ARG A 327 6.36 -13.68 -3.11
CA ARG A 327 7.47 -14.66 -3.08
C ARG A 327 7.57 -15.37 -1.72
N GLN A 328 7.39 -14.65 -0.61
CA GLN A 328 7.38 -15.21 0.73
C GLN A 328 6.27 -16.24 0.90
N ALA A 329 5.06 -15.94 0.43
CA ALA A 329 3.86 -16.76 0.58
C ALA A 329 3.83 -17.98 -0.36
N SER A 330 4.14 -17.80 -1.64
CA SER A 330 3.99 -18.85 -2.66
C SER A 330 5.26 -19.65 -2.92
N LYS A 331 6.43 -19.14 -2.49
CA LYS A 331 7.76 -19.66 -2.86
C LYS A 331 8.04 -19.68 -4.37
N GLN A 332 7.16 -19.06 -5.17
CA GLN A 332 7.35 -18.93 -6.62
C GLN A 332 8.45 -17.91 -6.93
N ASN A 333 9.08 -18.04 -8.09
CA ASN A 333 10.01 -17.04 -8.57
C ASN A 333 9.24 -15.80 -9.04
N VAL A 334 9.49 -14.66 -8.38
CA VAL A 334 8.88 -13.37 -8.69
C VAL A 334 10.01 -12.39 -8.99
N GLU A 335 9.94 -11.72 -10.13
CA GLU A 335 10.89 -10.68 -10.52
C GLU A 335 10.59 -9.37 -9.78
N PHE A 336 11.63 -8.58 -9.55
CA PHE A 336 11.55 -7.27 -8.90
C PHE A 336 11.70 -6.14 -9.92
N GLU A 337 11.00 -5.03 -9.66
CA GLU A 337 11.16 -3.79 -10.41
C GLU A 337 12.52 -3.17 -10.13
N VAL A 338 13.28 -2.92 -11.20
CA VAL A 338 14.60 -2.28 -11.13
C VAL A 338 14.49 -0.78 -11.40
N GLY A 339 13.57 -0.35 -12.25
CA GLY A 339 13.46 1.04 -12.70
C GLY A 339 14.62 1.48 -13.61
N ASP A 340 15.36 2.53 -13.23
CA ASP A 340 16.47 3.07 -14.02
C ASP A 340 17.67 2.10 -14.03
N HIS A 341 17.82 1.37 -15.13
CA HIS A 341 18.90 0.40 -15.32
C HIS A 341 20.30 1.04 -15.38
N GLU A 342 20.45 2.29 -15.82
CA GLU A 342 21.76 2.96 -15.84
C GLU A 342 22.18 3.37 -14.42
N LEU A 343 21.23 3.80 -13.60
CA LEU A 343 21.49 4.02 -12.18
C LEU A 343 21.78 2.70 -11.48
N ALA A 344 20.99 1.65 -11.73
CA ALA A 344 21.17 0.32 -11.14
C ALA A 344 22.56 -0.28 -11.40
N LYS A 345 23.13 -0.08 -12.60
CA LYS A 345 24.48 -0.57 -12.94
C LYS A 345 25.57 -0.06 -11.98
N LYS A 346 25.37 1.10 -11.34
CA LYS A 346 26.33 1.71 -10.40
C LYS A 346 26.30 1.06 -9.01
N TRP A 347 25.32 0.22 -8.73
CA TRP A 347 25.10 -0.40 -7.43
C TRP A 347 25.19 -1.93 -7.52
N SER A 348 25.59 -2.56 -6.43
CA SER A 348 25.59 -4.00 -6.21
C SER A 348 24.57 -4.33 -5.13
N ILE A 349 23.59 -5.18 -5.45
CA ILE A 349 22.61 -5.65 -4.49
C ILE A 349 23.23 -6.82 -3.72
N VAL A 350 23.36 -6.67 -2.40
CA VAL A 350 23.89 -7.71 -1.51
C VAL A 350 22.77 -8.67 -1.12
N ASN A 351 21.61 -8.11 -0.73
CA ASN A 351 20.42 -8.87 -0.39
C ASN A 351 19.16 -7.99 -0.53
N GLY A 352 18.00 -8.61 -0.72
CA GLY A 352 16.73 -7.92 -0.94
C GLY A 352 16.50 -7.52 -2.40
N ALA A 353 15.74 -6.45 -2.61
CA ALA A 353 15.45 -5.88 -3.92
C ALA A 353 15.61 -4.36 -3.90
N VAL A 354 15.99 -3.76 -5.04
CA VAL A 354 16.18 -2.31 -5.14
C VAL A 354 15.54 -1.77 -6.41
N GLN A 355 14.68 -0.76 -6.24
CA GLN A 355 14.10 0.01 -7.33
C GLN A 355 14.76 1.39 -7.41
N PHE A 356 15.22 1.77 -8.60
CA PHE A 356 15.83 3.06 -8.88
C PHE A 356 14.86 3.92 -9.70
N LYS A 357 14.48 5.10 -9.20
CA LYS A 357 13.49 5.94 -9.88
C LYS A 357 13.78 7.41 -9.68
N ASN A 358 14.14 8.09 -10.77
CA ASN A 358 14.53 9.48 -10.73
C ASN A 358 15.67 9.71 -9.71
N ASN A 359 15.43 10.52 -8.69
CA ASN A 359 16.33 10.81 -7.58
C ASN A 359 16.11 9.92 -6.34
N GLU A 360 15.25 8.91 -6.43
CA GLU A 360 14.89 8.01 -5.32
C GLU A 360 15.42 6.60 -5.56
N MET A 361 15.84 5.93 -4.48
CA MET A 361 16.16 4.51 -4.43
C MET A 361 15.32 3.87 -3.32
N THR A 362 14.54 2.85 -3.66
CA THR A 362 13.75 2.07 -2.69
C THR A 362 14.41 0.72 -2.49
N ILE A 363 14.86 0.43 -1.28
CA ILE A 363 15.51 -0.83 -0.88
C ILE A 363 14.51 -1.62 -0.06
N THR A 364 14.05 -2.74 -0.60
CA THR A 364 13.12 -3.66 0.06
C THR A 364 13.91 -4.79 0.70
N SER A 365 13.76 -4.97 2.01
CA SER A 365 14.40 -6.06 2.74
C SER A 365 13.78 -7.41 2.38
N PRO A 366 14.53 -8.52 2.43
CA PRO A 366 13.90 -9.83 2.47
C PRO A 366 13.13 -10.03 3.79
N PRO A 367 12.25 -11.03 3.86
CA PRO A 367 11.58 -11.42 5.09
C PRO A 367 12.57 -11.64 6.23
N SER A 368 12.30 -11.03 7.38
CA SER A 368 13.01 -11.24 8.64
C SER A 368 14.53 -10.97 8.60
N SER A 369 15.04 -10.29 7.57
CA SER A 369 16.47 -10.05 7.36
C SER A 369 16.74 -8.70 6.71
N GLU A 370 17.99 -8.24 6.75
CA GLU A 370 18.36 -6.95 6.18
C GLU A 370 18.49 -7.02 4.65
N GLY A 371 17.89 -6.05 3.97
CA GLY A 371 18.22 -5.71 2.58
C GLY A 371 19.39 -4.73 2.54
N ARG A 372 20.32 -4.91 1.60
CA ARG A 372 21.52 -4.07 1.50
C ARG A 372 21.95 -3.88 0.06
N VAL A 373 22.37 -2.64 -0.26
CA VAL A 373 22.91 -2.25 -1.55
C VAL A 373 24.21 -1.47 -1.35
N LEU A 374 25.21 -1.71 -2.20
CA LEU A 374 26.53 -1.09 -2.13
C LEU A 374 26.84 -0.32 -3.42
N LEU A 375 27.43 0.86 -3.32
CA LEU A 375 27.95 1.59 -4.47
C LEU A 375 29.20 0.86 -5.00
N LYS A 376 29.24 0.56 -6.29
CA LYS A 376 30.39 -0.13 -6.90
C LYS A 376 31.65 0.73 -6.94
N LYS A 377 31.47 2.06 -7.01
CA LYS A 377 32.59 3.00 -7.01
C LYS A 377 33.16 3.12 -5.60
N THR A 378 34.46 2.89 -5.48
CA THR A 378 35.19 3.07 -4.22
C THR A 378 35.33 4.55 -3.89
N LEU A 379 35.33 4.85 -2.58
CA LEU A 379 35.46 6.18 -2.03
C LEU A 379 36.89 6.44 -1.52
N PRO A 380 37.36 7.70 -1.53
CA PRO A 380 38.59 8.11 -0.85
C PRO A 380 38.42 8.01 0.68
N GLU A 381 39.52 8.20 1.44
CA GLU A 381 39.48 8.23 2.92
C GLU A 381 38.64 9.40 3.49
N GLN A 382 38.48 10.47 2.72
CA GLN A 382 37.73 11.66 3.11
C GLN A 382 36.67 12.01 2.07
N TYR A 383 35.41 12.03 2.48
CA TYR A 383 34.27 12.34 1.61
C TYR A 383 33.09 12.87 2.42
N THR A 384 32.15 13.48 1.72
CA THR A 384 30.85 13.88 2.27
C THR A 384 29.74 13.11 1.56
N ALA A 385 28.68 12.78 2.29
CA ALA A 385 27.47 12.17 1.79
C ALA A 385 26.25 13.01 2.25
N ASN A 386 25.49 13.53 1.29
CA ASN A 386 24.23 14.22 1.50
C ASN A 386 23.11 13.37 0.88
N PHE A 387 22.03 13.13 1.64
CA PHE A 387 20.87 12.37 1.18
C PHE A 387 19.69 12.61 2.12
N ALA A 388 18.52 12.07 1.79
CA ALA A 388 17.38 12.03 2.72
C ALA A 388 16.78 10.63 2.82
N PHE A 389 16.46 10.21 4.05
CA PHE A 389 15.59 9.06 4.30
C PHE A 389 14.13 9.51 4.32
N LYS A 390 13.24 8.68 3.76
CA LYS A 390 11.80 8.94 3.66
C LYS A 390 10.93 7.71 3.93
N GLY A 391 11.54 6.57 4.25
CA GLY A 391 10.80 5.38 4.66
C GLY A 391 10.01 5.59 5.95
N ASN A 392 9.24 4.58 6.33
CA ASN A 392 8.39 4.63 7.51
C ASN A 392 9.23 4.81 8.78
N VAL A 393 8.68 5.47 9.79
CA VAL A 393 9.40 5.77 11.04
C VAL A 393 9.74 4.48 11.79
N VAL A 394 8.77 3.55 11.90
CA VAL A 394 8.96 2.25 12.55
C VAL A 394 9.76 1.33 11.62
N GLY A 395 10.97 0.97 12.03
CA GLY A 395 11.94 0.24 11.21
C GLY A 395 13.34 0.84 11.28
N GLN A 396 14.24 0.31 10.46
CA GLN A 396 15.63 0.76 10.38
C GLN A 396 16.00 1.10 8.92
N GLN A 397 16.32 2.37 8.71
CA GLN A 397 16.96 2.89 7.50
C GLN A 397 18.42 3.17 7.81
N SER A 398 19.36 2.63 7.03
CA SER A 398 20.78 2.72 7.39
C SER A 398 21.68 3.09 6.22
N ILE A 399 22.77 3.78 6.52
CA ILE A 399 23.91 3.99 5.64
C ILE A 399 25.13 3.29 6.22
N TYR A 400 25.84 2.57 5.35
CA TYR A 400 27.09 1.88 5.63
C TYR A 400 28.22 2.73 5.07
N LEU A 401 29.17 3.08 5.92
CA LEU A 401 30.35 3.90 5.61
C LEU A 401 31.60 3.04 5.80
N ASN A 402 32.61 3.28 4.96
CA ASN A 402 33.87 2.54 4.97
C ASN A 402 33.65 1.02 5.01
N TYR A 403 32.67 0.56 4.23
CA TYR A 403 32.31 -0.85 4.16
C TYR A 403 33.42 -1.62 3.44
N ASP A 404 33.86 -2.71 4.06
CA ASP A 404 34.76 -3.71 3.50
C ASP A 404 34.00 -5.03 3.38
N GLU A 405 33.68 -5.39 2.14
CA GLU A 405 32.97 -6.63 1.84
C GLU A 405 33.75 -7.89 2.22
N LYS A 406 35.08 -7.87 2.08
CA LYS A 406 35.92 -9.05 2.33
C LYS A 406 35.97 -9.41 3.80
N ASN A 407 36.09 -8.39 4.65
CA ASN A 407 36.20 -8.58 6.10
C ASN A 407 34.88 -8.36 6.85
N ASN A 408 33.82 -7.97 6.13
CA ASN A 408 32.51 -7.60 6.67
C ASN A 408 32.64 -6.60 7.84
N SER A 409 33.42 -5.55 7.63
CA SER A 409 33.65 -4.47 8.59
C SER A 409 33.13 -3.15 8.04
N TYR A 410 32.56 -2.32 8.91
CA TYR A 410 31.90 -1.06 8.52
C TYR A 410 31.60 -0.17 9.71
N ILE A 411 31.32 1.10 9.42
CA ILE A 411 30.55 1.98 10.30
C ILE A 411 29.13 2.04 9.75
N ARG A 412 28.14 1.97 10.63
CA ARG A 412 26.73 2.07 10.26
C ARG A 412 26.09 3.21 11.04
N VAL A 413 25.50 4.14 10.31
CA VAL A 413 24.61 5.18 10.85
C VAL A 413 23.20 4.78 10.46
N ALA A 414 22.35 4.53 11.44
CA ALA A 414 20.99 4.04 11.26
C ALA A 414 19.97 5.01 11.88
N LEU A 415 18.86 5.24 11.19
CA LEU A 415 17.64 5.83 11.71
C LEU A 415 16.72 4.67 12.14
N VAL A 416 16.56 4.48 13.45
CA VAL A 416 15.79 3.38 14.07
C VAL A 416 14.66 3.99 14.89
N ASP A 417 13.41 3.82 14.49
CA ASP A 417 12.25 4.29 15.26
C ASP A 417 12.36 5.77 15.71
N ASN A 418 12.87 6.64 14.82
CA ASN A 418 13.21 8.07 15.04
C ASN A 418 14.48 8.37 15.90
N ASP A 419 15.27 7.37 16.26
CA ASP A 419 16.60 7.53 16.86
C ASP A 419 17.72 7.41 15.83
N ILE A 420 18.79 8.19 16.00
CA ILE A 420 20.06 7.97 15.29
C ILE A 420 20.93 7.03 16.10
N VAL A 421 21.28 5.88 15.52
CA VAL A 421 22.15 4.86 16.10
C VAL A 421 23.42 4.75 15.29
N VAL A 422 24.56 4.94 15.94
CA VAL A 422 25.88 4.80 15.33
C VAL A 422 26.53 3.54 15.86
N SER A 423 26.94 2.66 14.96
CA SER A 423 27.50 1.36 15.30
C SER A 423 28.69 1.01 14.42
N GLU A 424 29.59 0.22 14.96
CA GLU A 424 30.80 -0.23 14.29
C GLU A 424 30.87 -1.75 14.25
N LYS A 425 31.41 -2.29 13.16
CA LYS A 425 31.79 -3.69 13.07
C LYS A 425 33.23 -3.77 12.60
N SER A 426 34.12 -4.24 13.47
CA SER A 426 35.52 -4.51 13.10
C SER A 426 35.67 -5.88 12.43
N PRO A 427 36.74 -6.12 11.66
CA PRO A 427 37.02 -7.43 11.07
C PRO A 427 36.98 -8.55 12.12
N GLY A 428 36.17 -9.58 11.89
CA GLY A 428 36.02 -10.73 12.80
C GLY A 428 35.29 -10.45 14.12
N ALA A 429 34.78 -9.24 14.35
CA ALA A 429 34.07 -8.85 15.55
C ALA A 429 32.55 -8.75 15.34
N GLY A 430 31.81 -8.69 16.45
CA GLY A 430 30.39 -8.34 16.47
C GLY A 430 30.14 -6.85 16.22
N VAL A 431 28.88 -6.49 16.04
CA VAL A 431 28.47 -5.07 15.95
C VAL A 431 28.47 -4.46 17.35
N VAL A 432 29.06 -3.28 17.50
CA VAL A 432 29.11 -2.50 18.74
C VAL A 432 28.36 -1.18 18.51
N GLU A 433 27.32 -0.91 19.30
CA GLU A 433 26.68 0.41 19.35
C GLU A 433 27.61 1.38 20.08
N LYS A 434 27.92 2.51 19.43
CA LYS A 434 28.81 3.54 19.95
C LYS A 434 28.02 4.65 20.64
N GLU A 435 27.00 5.13 19.97
CA GLU A 435 26.22 6.29 20.37
C GLU A 435 24.79 6.15 19.85
N ARG A 436 23.85 6.74 20.60
CA ARG A 436 22.44 6.86 20.25
C ARG A 436 21.93 8.25 20.56
N PHE A 437 21.20 8.85 19.63
CA PHE A 437 20.63 10.20 19.78
C PHE A 437 19.15 10.18 19.39
N ALA A 438 18.29 10.59 20.32
CA ALA A 438 16.89 10.83 20.03
C ALA A 438 16.73 12.08 19.16
N LEU A 439 15.86 12.02 18.15
CA LEU A 439 15.43 13.18 17.37
C LEU A 439 14.15 13.78 17.95
N ASN A 440 13.79 14.97 17.47
CA ASN A 440 12.52 15.60 17.81
C ASN A 440 11.34 14.67 17.48
N GLU A 441 10.41 14.60 18.43
CA GLU A 441 9.19 13.80 18.36
C GLU A 441 8.36 14.14 17.12
N ILE A 442 7.73 13.12 16.53
CA ILE A 442 6.89 13.28 15.34
C ILE A 442 5.43 13.26 15.77
N LYS A 443 4.75 14.38 15.57
CA LYS A 443 3.29 14.44 15.75
C LYS A 443 2.60 13.66 14.63
N TRP A 444 1.67 12.80 15.00
CA TRP A 444 0.83 12.00 14.10
C TRP A 444 -0.66 12.17 14.46
N ASN A 445 -1.56 11.75 13.56
CA ASN A 445 -3.01 11.90 13.74
C ASN A 445 -3.80 10.58 13.50
N GLU A 446 -5.11 10.62 13.69
CA GLU A 446 -5.99 9.44 13.54
C GLU A 446 -5.97 8.80 12.14
N GLU A 447 -5.58 9.54 11.09
CA GLU A 447 -5.54 8.99 9.74
C GLU A 447 -4.36 8.07 9.52
N GLU A 448 -3.30 8.30 10.30
CA GLU A 448 -2.12 7.45 10.37
C GLU A 448 -2.36 6.29 11.35
N TYR A 449 -3.45 6.29 12.12
CA TYR A 449 -3.76 5.19 13.01
C TYR A 449 -4.47 4.04 12.27
N ALA A 450 -3.86 2.86 12.27
CA ALA A 450 -4.47 1.65 11.74
C ALA A 450 -5.46 1.06 12.75
N PHE A 451 -6.76 1.29 12.52
CA PHE A 451 -7.82 0.75 13.38
C PHE A 451 -8.11 -0.72 13.06
N ASN A 452 -7.27 -1.63 13.56
CA ASN A 452 -7.51 -3.06 13.45
C ASN A 452 -7.14 -3.74 14.78
N LYS A 453 -7.99 -3.55 15.81
CA LYS A 453 -7.80 -4.09 17.17
C LYS A 453 -8.92 -5.04 17.60
N ALA A 454 -9.71 -5.56 16.66
CA ALA A 454 -10.73 -6.56 16.98
C ALA A 454 -10.05 -7.79 17.58
N THR A 455 -10.22 -7.94 18.88
CA THR A 455 -9.52 -8.95 19.68
C THR A 455 -10.47 -9.52 20.70
N VAL A 456 -10.15 -10.70 21.22
CA VAL A 456 -10.82 -11.24 22.39
C VAL A 456 -10.17 -10.63 23.62
N TYR A 457 -10.97 -10.04 24.51
CA TYR A 457 -10.50 -9.40 25.74
C TYR A 457 -11.46 -9.70 26.89
N THR A 458 -10.92 -9.66 28.11
CA THR A 458 -11.68 -9.80 29.35
C THR A 458 -12.00 -8.44 29.94
N TYR A 459 -12.93 -8.38 30.90
CA TYR A 459 -13.16 -7.16 31.68
C TYR A 459 -11.89 -6.66 32.36
N GLN A 460 -11.04 -7.57 32.87
CA GLN A 460 -9.77 -7.20 33.50
C GLN A 460 -8.83 -6.52 32.51
N ASP A 461 -8.82 -6.94 31.25
CA ASP A 461 -8.03 -6.28 30.20
C ASP A 461 -8.55 -4.86 29.97
N THR A 462 -9.87 -4.66 29.91
CA THR A 462 -10.42 -3.31 29.71
C THR A 462 -10.11 -2.35 30.85
N GLN A 463 -9.82 -2.87 32.06
CA GLN A 463 -9.42 -2.04 33.21
C GLN A 463 -7.92 -1.70 33.25
N LYS A 464 -7.08 -2.26 32.37
CA LYS A 464 -5.63 -1.98 32.36
C LYS A 464 -5.27 -0.60 31.79
N GLY A 465 -6.24 0.14 31.27
CA GLY A 465 -6.03 1.45 30.65
C GLY A 465 -5.80 1.36 29.15
N SER A 466 -5.27 2.46 28.57
CA SER A 466 -4.84 2.50 27.17
C SER A 466 -3.84 1.38 26.87
N ARG A 467 -4.05 0.65 25.78
CA ARG A 467 -3.01 -0.21 25.20
C ARG A 467 -2.17 0.57 24.21
N ILE A 468 -2.66 1.72 23.71
CA ILE A 468 -1.87 2.62 22.87
C ILE A 468 -0.75 3.21 23.74
N ASP A 469 0.48 2.91 23.35
CA ASP A 469 1.66 3.62 23.84
C ASP A 469 1.83 4.90 23.00
N GLU A 470 1.61 6.06 23.62
CA GLU A 470 1.74 7.36 22.94
C GLU A 470 3.19 7.67 22.54
N GLU A 471 4.17 7.00 23.15
CA GLU A 471 5.58 7.09 22.76
C GLU A 471 5.90 6.24 21.51
N GLU A 472 4.96 5.39 21.04
CA GLU A 472 5.08 4.60 19.83
C GLU A 472 4.53 5.30 18.59
N TYR A 473 5.24 5.14 17.48
CA TYR A 473 4.78 5.61 16.17
C TYR A 473 3.91 4.56 15.45
N PRO A 474 2.87 4.98 14.71
CA PRO A 474 2.17 4.11 13.76
C PRO A 474 3.11 3.62 12.65
N ARG A 475 2.92 2.39 12.14
CA ARG A 475 3.86 1.84 11.13
C ARG A 475 3.76 2.48 9.76
N ASN A 476 2.61 3.04 9.41
CA ASN A 476 2.39 3.80 8.17
C ASN A 476 2.89 5.26 8.28
N LEU A 477 3.33 5.72 9.45
CA LEU A 477 3.88 7.07 9.62
C LEU A 477 5.19 7.17 8.84
N THR A 478 5.27 8.17 7.96
CA THR A 478 6.49 8.47 7.20
C THR A 478 7.07 9.81 7.63
N LYS A 479 8.40 9.92 7.66
CA LYS A 479 9.08 11.18 7.95
C LYS A 479 10.32 11.32 7.10
N LYS A 480 10.39 12.42 6.34
CA LYS A 480 11.61 12.82 5.64
C LYS A 480 12.62 13.36 6.66
N ARG A 481 13.83 12.79 6.68
CA ARG A 481 14.99 13.23 7.47
C ARG A 481 16.19 13.44 6.53
N VAL A 482 16.77 14.63 6.54
CA VAL A 482 17.92 14.99 5.69
C VAL A 482 19.21 14.76 6.45
N PHE A 483 20.14 14.03 5.84
CA PHE A 483 21.43 13.68 6.40
C PHE A 483 22.56 14.39 5.66
N ASN A 484 23.51 14.91 6.43
CA ASN A 484 24.82 15.33 5.95
C ASN A 484 25.88 14.60 6.79
N ILE A 485 26.64 13.72 6.16
CA ILE A 485 27.69 12.96 6.85
C ILE A 485 29.04 13.31 6.22
N ALA A 486 29.97 13.78 7.03
CA ALA A 486 31.37 13.95 6.64
C ALA A 486 32.20 12.83 7.25
N VAL A 487 32.88 12.06 6.40
CA VAL A 487 33.75 10.96 6.82
C VAL A 487 35.19 11.40 6.70
N ASN A 488 35.95 11.20 7.78
CA ASN A 488 37.39 11.37 7.83
C ASN A 488 38.05 10.06 8.29
N LYS A 489 39.38 10.05 8.37
CA LYS A 489 40.16 8.86 8.72
C LYS A 489 39.85 8.31 10.12
N ASP A 490 39.62 9.19 11.08
CA ASP A 490 39.51 8.88 12.52
C ASP A 490 38.17 9.29 13.13
N LYS A 491 37.30 9.97 12.38
CA LYS A 491 36.02 10.47 12.87
C LYS A 491 34.98 10.65 11.78
N ILE A 492 33.71 10.52 12.14
CA ILE A 492 32.57 10.96 11.33
C ILE A 492 31.91 12.16 11.99
N THR A 493 31.42 13.09 11.17
CA THR A 493 30.48 14.13 11.61
C THR A 493 29.13 13.86 10.97
N ILE A 494 28.09 13.80 11.78
CA ILE A 494 26.71 13.53 11.37
C ILE A 494 25.87 14.77 11.69
N ASP A 495 25.20 15.30 10.68
CA ASP A 495 24.17 16.32 10.79
C ASP A 495 22.85 15.80 10.25
N VAL A 496 21.79 15.90 11.05
CA VAL A 496 20.43 15.47 10.70
C VAL A 496 19.46 16.63 10.88
N ASP A 497 18.76 16.99 9.82
CA ASP A 497 17.80 18.09 9.73
C ASP A 497 18.33 19.47 10.17
N LYS A 498 19.66 19.63 10.32
CA LYS A 498 20.29 20.77 11.01
C LYS A 498 19.86 20.95 12.47
N GLU A 499 19.25 19.92 13.06
CA GLU A 499 18.77 19.89 14.43
C GLU A 499 19.74 19.11 15.33
N LEU A 500 20.31 18.02 14.81
CA LEU A 500 21.33 17.22 15.47
C LEU A 500 22.65 17.39 14.73
N SER A 501 23.72 17.75 15.45
CA SER A 501 25.10 17.73 14.91
C SER A 501 26.05 17.09 15.91
N LYS A 502 26.69 15.99 15.51
CA LYS A 502 27.57 15.18 16.37
C LYS A 502 28.83 14.76 15.62
N THR A 503 29.95 14.73 16.33
CA THR A 503 31.22 14.18 15.83
C THR A 503 31.60 12.98 16.70
N ILE A 504 31.92 11.86 16.06
CA ILE A 504 32.13 10.57 16.71
C ILE A 504 33.44 9.98 16.20
N GLU A 505 34.28 9.51 17.13
CA GLU A 505 35.53 8.81 16.79
C GLU A 505 35.25 7.44 16.20
N ILE A 506 36.03 7.09 15.18
CA ILE A 506 35.95 5.83 14.45
C ILE A 506 37.10 4.93 14.87
N ASN A 507 36.85 3.63 14.95
CA ASN A 507 37.91 2.63 15.05
C ASN A 507 38.81 2.62 13.79
N PRO A 508 40.11 2.93 13.90
CA PRO A 508 41.02 3.01 12.76
C PRO A 508 41.26 1.68 12.03
N ALA A 509 40.80 0.55 12.59
CA ALA A 509 40.80 -0.76 11.93
C ALA A 509 39.76 -0.89 10.81
N ILE A 510 38.77 0.02 10.75
CA ILE A 510 37.72 0.03 9.72
C ILE A 510 38.21 0.84 8.51
N GLN A 511 38.86 0.15 7.57
CA GLN A 511 39.53 0.76 6.40
C GLN A 511 38.85 0.46 5.07
N GLY A 512 37.58 0.06 5.10
CA GLY A 512 36.84 -0.18 3.86
C GLY A 512 36.63 1.10 3.06
N SER A 513 36.33 0.94 1.77
CA SER A 513 36.20 2.05 0.82
C SER A 513 34.84 2.08 0.12
N GLN A 514 33.87 1.29 0.57
CA GLN A 514 32.53 1.27 -0.03
C GLN A 514 31.53 2.01 0.84
N ILE A 515 30.47 2.49 0.19
CA ILE A 515 29.29 3.06 0.83
C ILE A 515 28.07 2.25 0.41
N GLY A 516 27.08 2.16 1.27
CA GLY A 516 25.85 1.44 0.97
C GLY A 516 24.67 1.89 1.80
N PHE A 517 23.51 1.38 1.45
CA PHE A 517 22.28 1.61 2.19
C PHE A 517 21.64 0.28 2.58
N GLY A 518 20.95 0.25 3.72
CA GLY A 518 20.28 -0.94 4.21
C GLY A 518 18.90 -0.68 4.77
N ALA A 519 18.05 -1.69 4.66
CA ALA A 519 16.66 -1.72 5.09
C ALA A 519 16.42 -2.90 6.02
N LEU A 520 15.85 -2.66 7.19
CA LEU A 520 15.52 -3.72 8.15
C LEU A 520 14.24 -3.38 8.91
N PHE A 521 13.34 -4.36 9.04
CA PHE A 521 12.10 -4.21 9.80
C PHE A 521 12.38 -4.05 11.30
N SER A 522 11.50 -3.34 12.01
CA SER A 522 11.55 -3.29 13.47
C SER A 522 10.89 -4.53 14.06
N LYS A 523 11.60 -5.22 14.95
CA LYS A 523 11.06 -6.32 15.77
C LYS A 523 10.22 -5.82 16.95
N LYS A 524 10.13 -4.50 17.14
CA LYS A 524 9.28 -3.91 18.17
C LYS A 524 7.83 -4.24 17.80
N ASP A 525 7.15 -4.95 18.69
CA ASP A 525 5.69 -5.04 18.63
C ASP A 525 5.13 -3.65 18.89
N THR A 526 4.18 -3.22 18.07
CA THR A 526 3.55 -1.90 18.20
C THR A 526 2.14 -2.10 18.68
N SER A 527 1.72 -1.34 19.69
CA SER A 527 0.35 -1.32 20.19
C SER A 527 -0.70 -0.89 19.16
N HIS A 528 -0.27 -0.31 18.03
CA HIS A 528 -1.12 0.25 16.99
C HIS A 528 -1.65 -0.77 15.98
N GLU A 529 -1.07 -1.97 15.87
CA GLU A 529 -1.42 -2.94 14.82
C GLU A 529 -1.51 -4.37 15.35
N GLN A 530 -2.47 -5.15 14.85
CA GLN A 530 -2.67 -6.55 15.25
C GLN A 530 -1.56 -7.48 14.73
N TYR A 531 -0.86 -7.12 13.66
CA TYR A 531 0.14 -7.98 13.03
C TYR A 531 1.35 -7.17 12.55
N ALA A 532 2.55 -7.65 12.87
CA ALA A 532 3.80 -7.02 12.45
C ALA A 532 4.25 -7.51 11.07
N ASP A 533 4.66 -6.57 10.21
CA ASP A 533 5.36 -6.86 8.97
C ASP A 533 6.83 -7.21 9.24
N ASP A 534 7.35 -8.23 8.54
CA ASP A 534 8.74 -8.68 8.61
C ASP A 534 9.57 -8.26 7.39
N ILE A 535 9.00 -7.44 6.50
CA ILE A 535 9.64 -6.80 5.35
C ILE A 535 9.62 -5.27 5.55
N TYR A 536 10.65 -4.58 5.10
CA TYR A 536 10.75 -3.12 5.23
C TYR A 536 11.32 -2.45 3.99
N ASP A 537 10.81 -1.25 3.69
CA ASP A 537 11.27 -0.41 2.58
C ASP A 537 12.05 0.81 3.11
N THR A 538 13.34 0.90 2.77
CA THR A 538 14.12 2.14 2.94
C THR A 538 14.02 2.98 1.67
N LEU A 539 13.57 4.22 1.80
CA LEU A 539 13.50 5.17 0.68
C LEU A 539 14.60 6.22 0.85
N VAL A 540 15.52 6.29 -0.12
CA VAL A 540 16.64 7.22 -0.13
C VAL A 540 16.48 8.19 -1.30
N GLU A 541 16.36 9.48 -1.00
CA GLU A 541 16.26 10.56 -1.99
C GLU A 541 17.54 11.40 -2.05
N ASP A 542 17.83 11.97 -3.23
CA ASP A 542 18.78 13.07 -3.43
C ASP A 542 20.22 12.78 -2.97
N VAL A 543 20.71 11.56 -3.21
CA VAL A 543 22.07 11.15 -2.85
C VAL A 543 23.10 11.98 -3.64
N LEU A 544 24.01 12.61 -2.91
CA LEU A 544 25.19 13.31 -3.39
C LEU A 544 26.39 12.89 -2.54
N ILE A 545 27.42 12.36 -3.19
CA ILE A 545 28.68 11.99 -2.55
C ILE A 545 29.78 12.79 -3.22
N SER A 546 30.58 13.52 -2.43
CA SER A 546 31.68 14.36 -2.90
C SER A 546 32.98 14.05 -2.18
N ASP A 547 34.11 14.24 -2.86
CA ASP A 547 35.43 14.14 -2.22
C ASP A 547 35.74 15.40 -1.38
N LYS A 548 36.93 15.42 -0.76
CA LYS A 548 37.42 16.56 0.04
C LYS A 548 37.58 17.89 -0.73
N ASN A 549 37.57 17.86 -2.07
CA ASN A 549 37.69 19.02 -2.95
C ASN A 549 36.33 19.41 -3.55
N ASP A 550 35.23 18.91 -2.99
CA ASP A 550 33.86 19.07 -3.48
C ASP A 550 33.62 18.51 -4.90
N GLN A 551 34.47 17.58 -5.37
CA GLN A 551 34.23 16.89 -6.64
C GLN A 551 33.21 15.78 -6.46
N THR A 552 32.14 15.81 -7.26
CA THR A 552 31.09 14.78 -7.23
C THR A 552 31.64 13.41 -7.61
N ILE A 553 31.58 12.48 -6.65
CA ILE A 553 31.89 11.06 -6.87
C ILE A 553 30.67 10.34 -7.45
N PHE A 554 29.50 10.63 -6.89
CA PHE A 554 28.21 10.07 -7.30
C PHE A 554 27.10 11.07 -6.99
N THR A 555 26.10 11.14 -7.89
CA THR A 555 24.84 11.79 -7.58
C THR A 555 23.69 11.17 -8.37
N ASN A 556 22.51 11.14 -7.77
CA ASN A 556 21.23 10.94 -8.47
C ASN A 556 20.29 12.15 -8.29
N GLN A 557 20.79 13.29 -7.81
CA GLN A 557 20.02 14.52 -7.69
C GLN A 557 19.55 14.99 -9.08
N TYR A 558 18.36 15.58 -9.13
CA TYR A 558 17.83 16.13 -10.37
C TYR A 558 18.78 17.17 -10.98
N THR A 559 18.97 17.08 -12.30
CA THR A 559 19.55 18.18 -13.06
C THR A 559 18.64 19.42 -12.99
N ASN A 560 19.16 20.62 -13.26
CA ASN A 560 18.39 21.86 -13.16
C ASN A 560 17.08 21.84 -13.97
N PHE A 561 17.06 21.17 -15.14
CA PHE A 561 15.86 21.06 -15.97
C PHE A 561 14.84 20.07 -15.39
N ASP A 562 15.30 18.89 -14.96
CA ASP A 562 14.41 17.88 -14.36
C ASP A 562 13.81 18.37 -13.05
N LYS A 563 14.57 19.15 -12.27
CA LYS A 563 14.10 19.79 -11.04
C LYS A 563 12.95 20.76 -11.30
N VAL A 564 12.99 21.53 -12.40
CA VAL A 564 11.90 22.43 -12.81
C VAL A 564 10.68 21.61 -13.20
N LYS A 565 10.84 20.60 -14.06
CA LYS A 565 9.74 19.72 -14.48
C LYS A 565 9.04 19.06 -13.30
N TYR A 566 9.83 18.48 -12.38
CA TYR A 566 9.32 17.85 -11.16
C TYR A 566 8.53 18.83 -10.29
N LYS A 567 9.08 20.03 -10.04
CA LYS A 567 8.39 21.08 -9.28
C LYS A 567 7.08 21.50 -9.95
N THR A 568 7.06 21.70 -11.26
CA THR A 568 5.84 22.09 -11.97
C THR A 568 4.74 21.04 -11.83
N VAL A 569 5.07 19.75 -12.01
CA VAL A 569 4.11 18.65 -11.83
C VAL A 569 3.61 18.56 -10.40
N THR A 570 4.51 18.70 -9.42
CA THR A 570 4.16 18.64 -7.99
C THR A 570 3.24 19.80 -7.59
N ILE A 571 3.53 21.02 -8.04
CA ILE A 571 2.68 22.20 -7.78
C ILE A 571 1.32 22.01 -8.44
N PHE A 572 1.29 21.56 -9.70
CA PHE A 572 0.02 21.30 -10.39
C PHE A 572 -0.83 20.28 -9.64
N ASN A 573 -0.25 19.15 -9.22
CA ASN A 573 -0.98 18.12 -8.48
C ASN A 573 -1.53 18.68 -7.16
N ARG A 574 -0.70 19.39 -6.37
CA ARG A 574 -1.15 20.03 -5.12
C ARG A 574 -2.28 21.03 -5.34
N VAL A 575 -2.25 21.80 -6.42
CA VAL A 575 -3.34 22.72 -6.75
C VAL A 575 -4.61 21.94 -7.04
N VAL A 576 -4.55 20.89 -7.86
CA VAL A 576 -5.76 20.10 -8.15
C VAL A 576 -6.25 19.36 -6.90
N ASP A 577 -5.36 18.82 -6.07
CA ASP A 577 -5.73 18.16 -4.80
C ASP A 577 -6.43 19.14 -3.85
N PHE A 578 -5.88 20.35 -3.69
CA PHE A 578 -6.54 21.41 -2.93
C PHE A 578 -7.95 21.72 -3.44
N PHE A 579 -8.15 21.80 -4.76
CA PHE A 579 -9.48 22.04 -5.33
C PHE A 579 -10.45 20.88 -5.09
N ILE A 580 -9.98 19.63 -5.14
CA ILE A 580 -10.82 18.44 -4.87
C ILE A 580 -11.17 18.31 -3.38
N GLU A 581 -10.24 18.67 -2.49
CA GLU A 581 -10.47 18.60 -1.04
C GLU A 581 -11.34 19.75 -0.53
N THR A 582 -11.25 20.92 -1.18
CA THR A 582 -11.95 22.14 -0.74
C THR A 582 -13.33 22.31 -1.36
N PHE A 583 -13.54 21.84 -2.59
CA PHE A 583 -14.77 22.04 -3.38
C PHE A 583 -15.33 20.71 -3.87
#